data_AF-A0A1G9PL92-F1
#
_entry.id   AF-A0A1G9PL92-F1
#
_cell.length_a   1.000
_cell.length_b   1.000
_cell.length_c   1.000
_cell.angle_alpha   90.00
_cell.angle_beta   90.00
_cell.angle_gamma   90.00
#
_symmetry.space_group_name_H-M   'P 1'
#
loop_
_entity.id
_entity.type
_entity.pdbx_description
1 polymer ?
#
loop_
_entity_poly.entity_id
_entity_poly.type
_entity_poly.pdbx_seq_one_letter_code
_entity_poly.pdbx_strand_id
1 'polypeptide(L)'
;MRPYPILLLPTILIFSACQNLSHHSSRETLPEPAQPAGQAYQCGDLRIAALADGDMMILVLPRGDLRLAPVVAASGARYADEVGNEFWDKGQKEALLSLEGGASLECKGTEAPSPWAEARRRGVRFRGVGQEPGWVVELDRGEAAGMRLLLDYGRHELRFPTTRQIRDEMSDTQYFIGETNQTRAELRVRREPCRDTMSGELFQTSAELRINAETLRGCGRYFSD
;
A
#
# COMPACT_ATOMS: atom_id res chain seq x y z
N MET A 1 56.07 -61.67 52.57
CA MET A 1 56.25 -60.24 52.24
C MET A 1 55.58 -60.00 50.90
N ARG A 2 54.41 -59.36 50.89
CA ARG A 2 53.62 -59.09 49.68
C ARG A 2 54.12 -57.76 49.06
N PRO A 3 54.49 -57.70 47.78
CA PRO A 3 54.84 -56.45 47.13
C PRO A 3 53.58 -55.65 46.76
N TYR A 4 53.63 -54.34 47.00
CA TYR A 4 52.62 -53.35 46.66
C TYR A 4 52.52 -53.14 45.13
N PRO A 5 51.32 -52.88 44.57
CA PRO A 5 51.17 -52.52 43.18
C PRO A 5 51.43 -51.02 42.97
N ILE A 6 52.20 -50.71 41.92
CA ILE A 6 52.50 -49.36 41.43
C ILE A 6 51.25 -48.80 40.75
N LEU A 7 50.74 -47.67 41.25
CA LEU A 7 49.66 -46.89 40.65
C LEU A 7 50.24 -46.04 39.49
N LEU A 8 49.83 -46.31 38.26
CA LEU A 8 50.03 -45.43 37.10
C LEU A 8 48.76 -44.59 36.89
N LEU A 9 48.87 -43.28 37.09
CA LEU A 9 47.82 -42.30 36.80
C LEU A 9 47.83 -41.97 35.30
N PRO A 10 46.69 -42.02 34.59
CA PRO A 10 46.60 -41.53 33.22
C PRO A 10 46.41 -40.00 33.21
N THR A 11 47.29 -39.30 32.50
CA THR A 11 47.20 -37.87 32.23
C THR A 11 46.07 -37.62 31.22
N ILE A 12 44.96 -37.04 31.66
CA ILE A 12 43.83 -36.66 30.81
C ILE A 12 44.16 -35.30 30.14
N LEU A 13 44.37 -35.32 28.83
CA LEU A 13 44.44 -34.12 27.98
C LEU A 13 43.01 -33.66 27.64
N ILE A 14 42.58 -32.55 28.24
CA ILE A 14 41.29 -31.92 27.93
C ILE A 14 41.47 -30.97 26.75
N PHE A 15 41.05 -31.38 25.55
CA PHE A 15 40.88 -30.48 24.41
C PHE A 15 39.60 -29.67 24.61
N SER A 16 39.75 -28.40 24.98
CA SER A 16 38.64 -27.44 25.04
C SER A 16 38.28 -26.98 23.63
N ALA A 17 37.28 -27.62 23.02
CA ALA A 17 36.69 -27.16 21.76
C ALA A 17 35.68 -26.03 22.05
N CYS A 18 36.05 -24.78 21.76
CA CYS A 18 35.10 -23.67 21.73
C CYS A 18 34.16 -23.86 20.52
N GLN A 19 32.98 -24.42 20.75
CA GLN A 19 31.91 -24.42 19.77
C GLN A 19 31.35 -23.00 19.68
N ASN A 20 31.65 -22.31 18.58
CA ASN A 20 31.01 -21.04 18.22
C ASN A 20 29.55 -21.34 17.86
N LEU A 21 28.66 -21.31 18.86
CA LEU A 21 27.22 -21.33 18.62
C LEU A 21 26.85 -19.99 17.99
N SER A 22 26.75 -19.98 16.66
CA SER A 22 26.06 -18.92 15.93
C SER A 22 24.59 -18.97 16.35
N HIS A 23 24.20 -18.11 17.29
CA HIS A 23 22.79 -17.82 17.56
C HIS A 23 22.19 -17.15 16.32
N HIS A 24 21.64 -17.95 15.41
CA HIS A 24 20.67 -17.48 14.42
C HIS A 24 19.39 -17.15 15.20
N SER A 25 19.32 -15.91 15.69
CA SER A 25 18.08 -15.33 16.21
C SER A 25 17.18 -15.05 15.01
N SER A 26 16.40 -16.05 14.59
CA SER A 26 15.25 -15.85 13.73
C SER A 26 14.29 -14.92 14.46
N ARG A 27 14.36 -13.61 14.18
CA ARG A 27 13.25 -12.70 14.51
C ARG A 27 12.07 -13.15 13.66
N GLU A 28 11.19 -13.89 14.28
CA GLU A 28 9.84 -14.11 13.76
C GLU A 28 9.17 -12.74 13.75
N THR A 29 9.12 -12.10 12.57
CA THR A 29 8.39 -10.85 12.38
C THR A 29 6.93 -11.16 12.62
N LEU A 30 6.42 -10.77 13.80
CA LEU A 30 4.99 -10.74 14.05
C LEU A 30 4.32 -9.97 12.91
N PRO A 31 3.27 -10.51 12.27
CA PRO A 31 2.57 -9.79 11.22
C PRO A 31 2.09 -8.46 11.79
N GLU A 32 2.45 -7.36 11.12
CA GLU A 32 1.93 -6.04 11.44
C GLU A 32 0.40 -6.12 11.50
N PRO A 33 -0.26 -5.60 12.55
CA PRO A 33 -1.70 -5.68 12.65
C PRO A 33 -2.32 -5.10 11.39
N ALA A 34 -3.16 -5.90 10.72
CA ALA A 34 -3.87 -5.48 9.52
C ALA A 34 -4.56 -4.14 9.80
N GLN A 35 -4.25 -3.13 8.99
CA GLN A 35 -4.81 -1.79 9.18
C GLN A 35 -6.35 -1.86 9.12
N PRO A 36 -7.08 -1.08 9.93
CA PRO A 36 -8.53 -1.11 9.92
C PRO A 36 -9.09 -0.81 8.53
N ALA A 37 -10.21 -1.45 8.17
CA ALA A 37 -10.85 -1.27 6.87
C ALA A 37 -11.65 0.03 6.76
N GLY A 38 -12.16 0.53 7.89
CA GLY A 38 -13.03 1.69 7.95
C GLY A 38 -14.42 1.42 7.38
N GLN A 39 -15.31 2.40 7.54
CA GLN A 39 -16.61 2.39 6.87
C GLN A 39 -16.44 2.88 5.43
N ALA A 40 -16.89 2.10 4.46
CA ALA A 40 -16.87 2.51 3.06
C ALA A 40 -18.08 3.38 2.71
N TYR A 41 -17.84 4.40 1.89
CA TYR A 41 -18.85 5.32 1.36
C TYR A 41 -18.69 5.48 -0.15
N GLN A 42 -19.81 5.54 -0.88
CA GLN A 42 -19.86 5.88 -2.30
C GLN A 42 -20.33 7.34 -2.44
N CYS A 43 -19.49 8.19 -3.01
CA CYS A 43 -19.69 9.63 -3.19
C CYS A 43 -19.60 9.96 -4.69
N GLY A 44 -20.71 9.94 -5.42
CA GLY A 44 -20.67 9.95 -6.90
C GLY A 44 -19.92 8.73 -7.43
N ASP A 45 -18.87 8.93 -8.23
CA ASP A 45 -17.98 7.85 -8.72
C ASP A 45 -16.87 7.47 -7.73
N LEU A 46 -16.65 8.31 -6.71
CA LEU A 46 -15.59 8.13 -5.74
C LEU A 46 -16.01 7.17 -4.62
N ARG A 47 -15.24 6.09 -4.42
CA ARG A 47 -15.42 5.21 -3.26
C ARG A 47 -14.30 5.38 -2.25
N ILE A 48 -14.66 5.86 -1.07
CA ILE A 48 -13.73 6.19 0.02
C ILE A 48 -13.90 5.20 1.18
N ALA A 49 -12.90 5.15 2.06
CA ALA A 49 -13.07 4.58 3.39
C ALA A 49 -12.81 5.64 4.46
N ALA A 50 -13.67 5.69 5.46
CA ALA A 50 -13.56 6.53 6.64
C ALA A 50 -13.03 5.70 7.81
N LEU A 51 -11.86 6.07 8.33
CA LEU A 51 -11.15 5.39 9.41
C LEU A 51 -11.08 6.32 10.63
N ALA A 52 -11.57 5.86 11.77
CA ALA A 52 -11.33 6.55 13.03
C ALA A 52 -9.88 6.34 13.50
N ASP A 53 -9.23 7.42 13.91
CA ASP A 53 -7.87 7.44 14.49
C ASP A 53 -7.88 8.36 15.73
N GLY A 54 -8.23 7.78 16.88
CA GLY A 54 -8.61 8.57 18.05
C GLY A 54 -9.83 9.43 17.74
N ASP A 55 -9.73 10.74 17.96
CA ASP A 55 -10.78 11.70 17.61
C ASP A 55 -10.67 12.22 16.16
N MET A 56 -9.61 11.84 15.45
CA MET A 56 -9.39 12.24 14.06
C MET A 56 -10.11 11.28 13.10
N MET A 57 -10.49 11.81 11.95
CA MET A 57 -10.98 11.02 10.84
C MET A 57 -9.94 10.95 9.73
N ILE A 58 -9.58 9.76 9.29
CA ILE A 58 -8.75 9.55 8.10
C ILE A 58 -9.65 9.07 6.96
N LEU A 59 -9.72 9.85 5.88
CA LEU A 59 -10.33 9.42 4.64
C LEU A 59 -9.27 8.85 3.71
N VAL A 60 -9.46 7.60 3.27
CA VAL A 60 -8.62 6.97 2.25
C VAL A 60 -9.17 7.32 0.87
N LEU A 61 -8.48 8.23 0.17
CA LEU A 61 -8.88 8.74 -1.14
C LEU A 61 -7.91 8.29 -2.24
N PRO A 62 -8.27 8.37 -3.53
CA PRO A 62 -7.31 8.20 -4.62
C PRO A 62 -6.20 9.25 -4.59
N ARG A 63 -6.51 10.48 -4.13
CA ARG A 63 -5.59 11.61 -4.06
C ARG A 63 -4.59 11.59 -2.90
N GLY A 64 -4.74 10.64 -1.97
CA GLY A 64 -3.97 10.56 -0.73
C GLY A 64 -4.86 10.25 0.47
N ASP A 65 -4.24 10.05 1.63
CA ASP A 65 -4.99 9.96 2.88
C ASP A 65 -5.22 11.38 3.41
N LEU A 66 -6.47 11.73 3.70
CA LEU A 66 -6.86 13.03 4.22
C LEU A 66 -7.20 12.90 5.71
N ARG A 67 -6.48 13.62 6.57
CA ARG A 67 -6.67 13.61 8.02
C ARG A 67 -7.44 14.85 8.43
N LEU A 68 -8.60 14.67 9.05
CA LEU A 68 -9.52 15.74 9.44
C LEU A 68 -9.73 15.76 10.95
N ALA A 69 -9.72 16.97 11.52
CA ALA A 69 -9.99 17.19 12.93
C ALA A 69 -11.49 17.28 13.18
N PRO A 70 -11.99 16.84 14.35
CA PRO A 70 -13.40 16.98 14.69
C PRO A 70 -13.75 18.46 14.85
N VAL A 71 -14.93 18.85 14.35
CA VAL A 71 -15.47 20.20 14.51
C VAL A 71 -16.89 20.14 15.06
N VAL A 72 -17.28 21.17 15.80
CA VAL A 72 -18.61 21.23 16.42
C VAL A 72 -19.69 21.21 15.33
N ALA A 73 -20.69 20.35 15.53
CA ALA A 73 -21.85 20.22 14.66
C ALA A 73 -23.13 20.15 15.49
N ALA A 74 -24.23 20.66 14.93
CA ALA A 74 -25.55 20.59 15.56
C ALA A 74 -26.11 19.16 15.61
N SER A 75 -25.69 18.29 14.69
CA SER A 75 -26.04 16.87 14.63
C SER A 75 -25.01 16.11 13.80
N GLY A 76 -24.85 14.82 14.08
CA GLY A 76 -23.88 13.95 13.42
C GLY A 76 -22.43 14.22 13.87
N ALA A 77 -21.50 13.56 13.20
CA ALA A 77 -20.06 13.73 13.43
C ALA A 77 -19.44 14.45 12.24
N ARG A 78 -18.89 15.64 12.49
CA ARG A 78 -18.29 16.50 11.45
C ARG A 78 -16.80 16.63 11.70
N TYR A 79 -16.04 16.50 10.63
CA TYR A 79 -14.60 16.60 10.63
C TYR A 79 -14.18 17.53 9.49
N ALA A 80 -13.26 18.46 9.74
CA ALA A 80 -12.82 19.42 8.73
C ALA A 80 -11.36 19.85 8.96
N ASP A 81 -10.79 20.48 7.94
CA ASP A 81 -9.54 21.23 8.02
C ASP A 81 -9.76 22.72 7.67
N GLU A 82 -8.69 23.50 7.72
CA GLU A 82 -8.74 24.95 7.47
C GLU A 82 -8.72 25.31 5.98
N VAL A 83 -8.41 24.36 5.10
CA VAL A 83 -8.30 24.60 3.64
C VAL A 83 -9.56 24.20 2.88
N GLY A 84 -10.61 23.78 3.59
CA GLY A 84 -11.94 23.55 3.04
C GLY A 84 -12.24 22.08 2.70
N ASN A 85 -11.46 21.14 3.21
CA ASN A 85 -11.88 19.74 3.20
C ASN A 85 -12.81 19.46 4.40
N GLU A 86 -13.87 18.70 4.16
CA GLU A 86 -14.85 18.33 5.17
C GLU A 86 -15.41 16.94 4.93
N PHE A 87 -15.62 16.20 6.02
CA PHE A 87 -16.43 15.01 6.06
C PHE A 87 -17.47 15.15 7.17
N TRP A 88 -18.75 15.10 6.79
CA TRP A 88 -19.86 15.16 7.75
C TRP A 88 -20.69 13.89 7.67
N ASP A 89 -20.48 13.01 8.64
CA ASP A 89 -21.32 11.83 8.86
C ASP A 89 -22.63 12.29 9.54
N LYS A 90 -23.74 12.17 8.80
CA LYS A 90 -25.08 12.55 9.28
C LYS A 90 -25.79 11.40 10.00
N GLY A 91 -25.15 10.23 10.07
CA GLY A 91 -25.76 8.99 10.55
C GLY A 91 -26.53 8.26 9.45
N GLN A 92 -27.04 7.07 9.78
CA GLN A 92 -27.85 6.22 8.87
C GLN A 92 -27.17 5.93 7.52
N LYS A 93 -25.83 5.85 7.49
CA LYS A 93 -25.05 5.68 6.27
C LYS A 93 -25.17 6.85 5.28
N GLU A 94 -25.55 8.03 5.73
CA GLU A 94 -25.53 9.26 4.92
C GLU A 94 -24.38 10.16 5.38
N ALA A 95 -23.60 10.66 4.43
CA ALA A 95 -22.55 11.61 4.71
C ALA A 95 -22.42 12.67 3.60
N LEU A 96 -21.76 13.77 3.92
CA LEU A 96 -21.28 14.74 2.94
C LEU A 96 -19.76 14.75 2.92
N LEU A 97 -19.19 14.81 1.71
CA LEU A 97 -17.76 15.01 1.49
C LEU A 97 -17.55 16.28 0.70
N SER A 98 -16.76 17.21 1.24
CA SER A 98 -16.25 18.35 0.49
C SER A 98 -14.73 18.23 0.42
N LEU A 99 -14.18 18.36 -0.79
CA LEU A 99 -12.74 18.42 -1.00
C LEU A 99 -12.36 19.86 -1.39
N GLU A 100 -11.15 20.29 -1.03
CA GLU A 100 -10.61 21.61 -1.34
C GLU A 100 -10.92 22.03 -2.80
N GLY A 101 -11.59 23.17 -2.96
CA GLY A 101 -11.96 23.74 -4.26
C GLY A 101 -13.06 23.00 -5.02
N GLY A 102 -13.66 21.96 -4.44
CA GLY A 102 -14.73 21.15 -5.02
C GLY A 102 -16.11 21.45 -4.44
N ALA A 103 -17.15 20.96 -5.13
CA ALA A 103 -18.51 20.94 -4.59
C ALA A 103 -18.67 19.85 -3.53
N SER A 104 -19.67 20.01 -2.65
CA SER A 104 -20.05 18.97 -1.69
C SER A 104 -20.68 17.79 -2.42
N LEU A 105 -20.19 16.59 -2.11
CA LEU A 105 -20.66 15.31 -2.64
C LEU A 105 -21.53 14.61 -1.60
N GLU A 106 -22.70 14.14 -2.02
CA GLU A 106 -23.49 13.22 -1.21
C GLU A 106 -22.88 11.84 -1.23
N CYS A 107 -22.72 11.26 -0.04
CA CYS A 107 -22.10 9.98 0.18
C CYS A 107 -23.10 9.01 0.82
N LYS A 108 -23.16 7.78 0.31
CA LYS A 108 -23.94 6.68 0.91
C LYS A 108 -23.03 5.56 1.35
N GLY A 109 -23.20 5.11 2.59
CA GLY A 109 -22.46 3.99 3.14
C GLY A 109 -22.74 2.73 2.33
N THR A 110 -21.70 1.96 2.06
CA THR A 110 -21.74 0.76 1.23
C THR A 110 -20.94 -0.36 1.86
N GLU A 111 -21.31 -1.60 1.56
CA GLU A 111 -20.56 -2.79 1.98
C GLU A 111 -19.40 -3.10 1.03
N ALA A 112 -19.42 -2.55 -0.19
CA ALA A 112 -18.31 -2.71 -1.13
C ALA A 112 -17.10 -1.91 -0.61
N PRO A 113 -15.94 -2.54 -0.35
CA PRO A 113 -14.78 -1.82 0.16
C PRO A 113 -14.24 -0.82 -0.87
N SER A 114 -13.62 0.25 -0.39
CA SER A 114 -12.82 1.14 -1.26
C SER A 114 -11.61 0.36 -1.80
N PRO A 115 -11.38 0.35 -3.13
CA PRO A 115 -10.21 -0.31 -3.72
C PRO A 115 -8.87 0.22 -3.18
N TRP A 116 -8.83 1.51 -2.80
CA TRP A 116 -7.65 2.16 -2.24
C TRP A 116 -7.43 1.75 -0.78
N ALA A 117 -8.50 1.69 0.02
CA ALA A 117 -8.42 1.21 1.40
C ALA A 117 -8.04 -0.27 1.45
N GLU A 118 -8.59 -1.08 0.54
CA GLU A 118 -8.22 -2.49 0.41
C GLU A 118 -6.74 -2.67 0.07
N ALA A 119 -6.22 -1.90 -0.90
CA ALA A 119 -4.80 -1.93 -1.25
C ALA A 119 -3.92 -1.53 -0.06
N ARG A 120 -4.27 -0.43 0.63
CA ARG A 120 -3.60 0.02 1.86
C ARG A 120 -3.55 -1.07 2.92
N ARG A 121 -4.69 -1.74 3.19
CA ARG A 121 -4.78 -2.84 4.17
C ARG A 121 -3.89 -4.03 3.82
N ARG A 122 -3.75 -4.35 2.53
CA ARG A 122 -2.86 -5.42 2.07
C ARG A 122 -1.37 -5.04 2.12
N GLY A 123 -1.03 -3.83 2.56
CA GLY A 123 0.34 -3.34 2.58
C GLY A 123 0.88 -3.01 1.19
N VAL A 124 0.01 -2.76 0.21
CA VAL A 124 0.43 -2.29 -1.12
C VAL A 124 1.17 -0.97 -0.95
N ARG A 125 2.32 -0.83 -1.62
CA ARG A 125 3.15 0.38 -1.60
C ARG A 125 2.67 1.42 -2.61
N PHE A 126 2.25 0.95 -3.78
CA PHE A 126 1.78 1.79 -4.87
C PHE A 126 0.60 1.15 -5.57
N ARG A 127 -0.40 1.95 -5.89
CA ARG A 127 -1.50 1.54 -6.75
C ARG A 127 -1.69 2.55 -7.88
N GLY A 128 -1.78 2.07 -9.10
CA GLY A 128 -2.09 2.85 -10.30
C GLY A 128 -3.29 2.28 -11.04
N VAL A 129 -4.01 3.14 -11.76
CA VAL A 129 -5.23 2.81 -12.50
C VAL A 129 -5.28 3.61 -13.81
N GLY A 130 -5.88 3.02 -14.85
CA GLY A 130 -6.24 3.73 -16.07
C GLY A 130 -7.44 3.11 -16.78
N GLN A 131 -8.02 3.85 -17.72
CA GLN A 131 -9.39 3.63 -18.20
C GLN A 131 -9.52 3.00 -19.60
N GLU A 132 -8.56 3.21 -20.50
CA GLU A 132 -8.71 2.83 -21.92
C GLU A 132 -7.44 2.18 -22.52
N PRO A 133 -7.44 0.84 -22.69
CA PRO A 133 -8.29 -0.13 -21.98
C PRO A 133 -8.12 -0.05 -20.45
N GLY A 134 -9.09 -0.56 -19.70
CA GLY A 134 -9.08 -0.51 -18.24
C GLY A 134 -7.98 -1.39 -17.62
N TRP A 135 -7.14 -0.80 -16.76
CA TRP A 135 -6.05 -1.50 -16.08
C TRP A 135 -5.83 -1.02 -14.64
N VAL A 136 -5.24 -1.89 -13.82
CA VAL A 136 -4.80 -1.62 -12.46
C VAL A 136 -3.42 -2.24 -12.26
N VAL A 137 -2.52 -1.50 -11.61
CA VAL A 137 -1.27 -2.03 -11.07
C VAL A 137 -1.22 -1.87 -9.56
N GLU A 138 -0.68 -2.88 -8.88
CA GLU A 138 -0.27 -2.79 -7.49
C GLU A 138 1.17 -3.26 -7.35
N LEU A 139 1.96 -2.51 -6.57
CA LEU A 139 3.31 -2.90 -6.16
C LEU A 139 3.31 -3.20 -4.66
N ASP A 140 3.90 -4.32 -4.28
CA ASP A 140 4.12 -4.67 -2.89
C ASP A 140 5.22 -3.77 -2.25
N ARG A 141 5.42 -3.89 -0.94
CA ARG A 141 6.53 -3.24 -0.24
C ARG A 141 7.85 -3.97 -0.42
N GLY A 142 8.95 -3.29 -0.12
CA GLY A 142 10.31 -3.83 -0.19
C GLY A 142 11.07 -3.49 -1.48
N GLU A 143 12.37 -3.79 -1.50
CA GLU A 143 13.24 -3.51 -2.65
C GLU A 143 12.95 -4.44 -3.84
N ALA A 144 12.63 -5.70 -3.56
CA ALA A 144 12.19 -6.71 -4.53
C ALA A 144 10.66 -6.77 -4.59
N ALA A 145 10.00 -5.60 -4.75
CA ALA A 145 8.55 -5.51 -4.72
C ALA A 145 7.90 -6.40 -5.80
N GLY A 146 6.95 -7.23 -5.38
CA GLY A 146 6.05 -7.92 -6.30
C GLY A 146 5.17 -6.93 -7.05
N MET A 147 4.80 -7.26 -8.28
CA MET A 147 3.89 -6.46 -9.12
C MET A 147 2.71 -7.31 -9.57
N ARG A 148 1.51 -6.78 -9.37
CA ARG A 148 0.25 -7.38 -9.78
C ARG A 148 -0.46 -6.46 -10.76
N LEU A 149 -0.83 -7.01 -11.91
CA LEU A 149 -1.54 -6.28 -12.96
C LEU A 149 -2.90 -6.92 -13.19
N LEU A 150 -3.94 -6.09 -13.23
CA LEU A 150 -5.26 -6.47 -13.72
C LEU A 150 -5.50 -5.69 -15.00
N LEU A 151 -5.66 -6.40 -16.12
CA LEU A 151 -5.86 -5.85 -17.45
C LEU A 151 -7.26 -6.17 -17.95
N ASP A 152 -7.66 -5.52 -19.04
CA ASP A 152 -8.94 -5.75 -19.72
C ASP A 152 -10.14 -5.70 -18.77
N TYR A 153 -10.17 -4.67 -17.93
CA TYR A 153 -11.18 -4.47 -16.89
C TYR A 153 -11.23 -5.62 -15.87
N GLY A 154 -10.05 -6.18 -15.55
CA GLY A 154 -9.89 -7.24 -14.55
C GLY A 154 -10.07 -8.66 -15.08
N ARG A 155 -10.24 -8.84 -16.39
CA ARG A 155 -10.39 -10.17 -17.00
C ARG A 155 -9.08 -10.94 -17.11
N HIS A 156 -7.95 -10.23 -17.15
CA HIS A 156 -6.63 -10.86 -17.20
C HIS A 156 -5.78 -10.38 -16.04
N GLU A 157 -5.23 -11.32 -15.28
CA GLU A 157 -4.28 -11.03 -14.20
C GLU A 157 -2.89 -11.50 -14.58
N LEU A 158 -1.90 -10.62 -14.42
CA LEU A 158 -0.48 -10.97 -14.48
C LEU A 158 0.18 -10.70 -13.12
N ARG A 159 1.10 -11.59 -12.74
CA ARG A 159 1.85 -11.48 -11.49
C ARG A 159 3.34 -11.64 -11.77
N PHE A 160 4.11 -10.71 -11.21
CA PHE A 160 5.56 -10.73 -11.23
C PHE A 160 6.02 -10.79 -9.78
N PRO A 161 6.55 -11.93 -9.31
CA PRO A 161 6.92 -12.11 -7.90
C PRO A 161 7.98 -11.13 -7.41
N THR A 162 8.83 -10.64 -8.32
CA THR A 162 9.81 -9.60 -8.05
C THR A 162 9.84 -8.65 -9.24
N THR A 163 10.14 -7.38 -8.96
CA THR A 163 10.47 -6.39 -9.98
C THR A 163 11.89 -5.88 -9.78
N ARG A 164 12.51 -5.44 -10.87
CA ARG A 164 13.71 -4.63 -10.82
C ARG A 164 13.30 -3.17 -10.79
N GLN A 165 13.74 -2.43 -9.77
CA GLN A 165 13.51 -1.01 -9.65
C GLN A 165 14.69 -0.22 -10.24
N ILE A 166 14.38 0.80 -11.05
CA ILE A 166 15.35 1.80 -11.51
C ILE A 166 14.80 3.17 -11.13
N ARG A 167 15.62 3.99 -10.47
CA ARG A 167 15.30 5.39 -10.20
C ARG A 167 16.12 6.27 -11.13
N ASP A 168 15.44 7.20 -11.80
CA ASP A 168 16.10 8.31 -12.46
C ASP A 168 16.14 9.47 -11.46
N GLU A 169 17.33 9.71 -10.88
CA GLU A 169 17.53 10.74 -9.86
C GLU A 169 17.33 12.16 -10.40
N MET A 170 17.44 12.37 -11.72
CA MET A 170 17.29 13.70 -12.32
C MET A 170 15.84 14.08 -12.56
N SER A 171 14.91 13.11 -12.66
CA SER A 171 13.53 13.35 -13.13
C SER A 171 12.43 12.88 -12.17
N ASP A 172 12.76 12.52 -10.92
CA ASP A 172 11.88 11.88 -9.93
C ASP A 172 10.96 10.80 -10.53
N THR A 173 11.54 10.08 -11.51
CA THR A 173 10.88 9.01 -12.24
C THR A 173 11.37 7.68 -11.70
N GLN A 174 10.43 6.77 -11.47
CA GLN A 174 10.71 5.42 -11.02
C GLN A 174 10.18 4.42 -12.05
N TYR A 175 11.00 3.41 -12.35
CA TYR A 175 10.66 2.32 -13.25
C TYR A 175 10.64 1.01 -12.45
N PHE A 176 9.61 0.20 -12.68
CA PHE A 176 9.46 -1.14 -12.12
C PHE A 176 9.29 -2.12 -13.27
N ILE A 177 10.23 -3.05 -13.39
CA ILE A 177 10.28 -3.99 -14.51
C ILE A 177 10.03 -5.39 -13.96
N GLY A 178 8.92 -6.00 -14.38
CA GLY A 178 8.59 -7.39 -14.12
C GLY A 178 8.74 -8.22 -15.40
N GLU A 179 9.41 -9.35 -15.30
CA GLU A 179 9.64 -10.25 -16.42
C GLU A 179 9.30 -11.69 -16.04
N THR A 180 8.59 -12.38 -16.93
CA THR A 180 8.39 -13.83 -16.93
C THR A 180 8.84 -14.39 -18.28
N ASN A 181 8.84 -15.71 -18.43
CA ASN A 181 9.17 -16.34 -19.72
C ASN A 181 8.22 -15.95 -20.87
N GLN A 182 7.02 -15.44 -20.56
CA GLN A 182 5.98 -15.15 -21.54
C GLN A 182 5.73 -13.65 -21.73
N THR A 183 6.04 -12.82 -20.75
CA THR A 183 5.61 -11.41 -20.75
C THR A 183 6.59 -10.54 -19.98
N ARG A 184 6.79 -9.33 -20.50
CA ARG A 184 7.52 -8.25 -19.83
C ARG A 184 6.56 -7.08 -19.62
N ALA A 185 6.52 -6.58 -18.39
CA ALA A 185 5.80 -5.38 -18.03
C ALA A 185 6.75 -4.35 -17.44
N GLU A 186 6.58 -3.10 -17.84
CA GLU A 186 7.35 -1.97 -17.34
C GLU A 186 6.37 -0.88 -16.89
N LEU A 187 6.37 -0.61 -15.59
CA LEU A 187 5.63 0.50 -15.01
C LEU A 187 6.57 1.68 -14.81
N ARG A 188 6.26 2.81 -15.44
CA ARG A 188 6.90 4.10 -15.21
C ARG A 188 5.98 4.98 -14.35
N VAL A 189 6.49 5.45 -13.23
CA VAL A 189 5.78 6.35 -12.31
C VAL A 189 6.52 7.67 -12.22
N ARG A 190 5.81 8.79 -12.43
CA ARG A 190 6.35 10.15 -12.27
C ARG A 190 5.60 10.89 -11.18
N ARG A 191 6.31 11.61 -10.30
CA ARG A 191 5.68 12.49 -9.31
C ARG A 191 5.23 13.81 -9.92
N GLU A 192 4.17 13.73 -10.70
CA GLU A 192 3.49 14.89 -11.29
C GLU A 192 1.98 14.78 -11.07
N PRO A 193 1.27 15.90 -10.88
CA PRO A 193 -0.19 15.90 -10.77
C PRO A 193 -0.82 15.20 -11.98
N CYS A 194 -1.69 14.23 -11.71
CA CYS A 194 -2.44 13.51 -12.73
C CYS A 194 -3.93 13.65 -12.45
N ARG A 195 -4.70 14.03 -13.47
CA ARG A 195 -6.16 14.08 -13.40
C ARG A 195 -6.73 12.93 -14.19
N ASP A 196 -7.52 12.09 -13.53
CA ASP A 196 -8.30 11.05 -14.21
C ASP A 196 -9.35 11.75 -15.09
N THR A 197 -9.34 11.47 -16.40
CA THR A 197 -10.19 12.20 -17.36
C THR A 197 -11.66 11.82 -17.27
N MET A 198 -11.98 10.67 -16.65
CA MET A 198 -13.35 10.19 -16.54
C MET A 198 -14.03 10.69 -15.27
N SER A 199 -13.34 10.58 -14.13
CA SER A 199 -13.87 10.97 -12.82
C SER A 199 -13.50 12.40 -12.41
N GLY A 200 -12.48 12.98 -13.03
CA GLY A 200 -11.90 14.26 -12.62
C GLY A 200 -11.02 14.18 -11.38
N GLU A 201 -10.85 12.99 -10.78
CA GLU A 201 -10.06 12.76 -9.57
C GLU A 201 -8.60 13.16 -9.77
N LEU A 202 -8.01 13.72 -8.72
CA LEU A 202 -6.62 14.16 -8.71
C LEU A 202 -5.72 13.13 -8.05
N PHE A 203 -4.53 12.98 -8.59
CA PHE A 203 -3.50 12.09 -8.10
C PHE A 203 -2.17 12.83 -8.07
N GLN A 204 -1.29 12.39 -7.17
CA GLN A 204 0.05 12.95 -7.01
C GLN A 204 1.07 12.38 -8.01
N THR A 205 0.70 11.32 -8.73
CA THR A 205 1.58 10.67 -9.70
C THR A 205 0.85 10.31 -10.98
N SER A 206 1.55 10.42 -12.11
CA SER A 206 1.16 9.78 -13.35
C SER A 206 1.80 8.39 -13.44
N ALA A 207 1.10 7.48 -14.10
CA ALA A 207 1.54 6.11 -14.30
C ALA A 207 1.42 5.72 -15.77
N GLU A 208 2.46 5.12 -16.31
CA GLU A 208 2.50 4.58 -17.67
C GLU A 208 2.93 3.12 -17.59
N LEU A 209 2.04 2.22 -18.03
CA LEU A 209 2.27 0.79 -18.03
C LEU A 209 2.53 0.34 -19.46
N ARG A 210 3.71 -0.19 -19.71
CA ARG A 210 4.07 -0.80 -21.00
C ARG A 210 4.07 -2.31 -20.88
N ILE A 211 3.24 -2.96 -21.68
CA ILE A 211 3.17 -4.43 -21.79
C ILE A 211 3.29 -4.78 -23.25
N ASN A 212 4.30 -5.59 -23.59
CA ASN A 212 4.63 -5.90 -24.98
C ASN A 212 4.83 -4.61 -25.81
N ALA A 213 3.98 -4.40 -26.83
CA ALA A 213 4.00 -3.22 -27.70
C ALA A 213 2.98 -2.12 -27.29
N GLU A 214 2.16 -2.37 -26.26
CA GLU A 214 1.12 -1.46 -25.83
C GLU A 214 1.60 -0.59 -24.67
N THR A 215 1.20 0.68 -24.70
CA THR A 215 1.48 1.66 -23.65
C THR A 215 0.16 2.20 -23.14
N LEU A 216 -0.13 1.93 -21.87
CA LEU A 216 -1.35 2.31 -21.19
C LEU A 216 -1.05 3.47 -20.23
N ARG A 217 -1.85 4.52 -20.28
CA ARG A 217 -1.69 5.70 -19.42
C ARG A 217 -2.71 5.67 -18.29
N GLY A 218 -2.34 6.27 -17.17
CA GLY A 218 -3.18 6.32 -15.98
C GLY A 218 -2.58 7.21 -14.90
N CYS A 219 -3.24 7.20 -13.75
CA CYS A 219 -2.81 7.91 -12.55
C CYS A 219 -2.54 6.92 -11.42
N GLY A 220 -1.88 7.35 -10.37
CA GLY A 220 -1.68 6.52 -9.20
C GLY A 220 -1.25 7.29 -7.97
N ARG A 221 -1.06 6.55 -6.88
CA ARG A 221 -0.39 7.09 -5.71
C ARG A 221 0.42 6.03 -4.99
N TYR A 222 1.45 6.52 -4.31
CA TYR A 222 2.08 5.78 -3.23
C TYR A 222 1.22 5.87 -1.98
N PHE A 223 1.17 4.79 -1.22
CA PHE A 223 0.71 4.85 0.16
C PHE A 223 1.89 5.29 1.02
N SER A 224 1.66 6.23 1.93
CA SER A 224 2.69 6.60 2.91
C SER A 224 3.07 5.37 3.75
N ASP A 225 4.36 5.27 4.07
CA ASP A 225 4.85 4.25 4.98
C ASP A 225 4.35 4.51 6.42
#